data_AF-A0A3D3NTN4-F1
#
_entry.id   AF-A0A3D3NTN4-F1
#
_cell.length_a   1.000
_cell.length_b   1.000
_cell.length_c   1.000
_cell.angle_alpha   90.00
_cell.angle_beta   90.00
_cell.angle_gamma   90.00
#
_symmetry.space_group_name_H-M   'P 1'
#
loop_
_entity.id
_entity.type
_entity.pdbx_description
1 polymer ?
#
loop_
_entity_poly.entity_id
_entity_poly.type
_entity_poly.pdbx_seq_one_letter_code
_entity_poly.pdbx_strand_id
1 'polypeptide(L)'
;MFAEALTCFESAVSSTQFHGYGPRPIPHDLDGAVDRFIDAYLSATHEERRLLECLPTNAASVLLAFAERQATLAVRVKSKELLVRALIAVGLSAEIRADEREGMMILPLPWHSAQFLDYNPADVFKQAATVLPAVGAQALVSFSQRSPDDQTLDCMGYRTGSDEGGFRYVRTW
;
A
#
# COMPACT_ATOMS: atom_id res chain seq x y z
N MET A 1 9.86 10.57 17.58
CA MET A 1 9.47 10.79 16.16
C MET A 1 8.42 9.77 15.73
N PHE A 2 8.65 8.46 15.90
CA PHE A 2 7.65 7.44 15.51
C PHE A 2 6.34 7.53 16.29
N ALA A 3 6.39 7.59 17.62
CA ALA A 3 5.18 7.64 18.46
C ALA A 3 4.26 8.84 18.14
N GLU A 4 4.83 9.99 17.79
CA GLU A 4 4.07 11.19 17.39
C GLU A 4 3.39 11.00 16.03
N ALA A 5 4.11 10.48 15.04
CA ALA A 5 3.55 10.18 13.72
C ALA A 5 2.47 9.10 13.80
N LEU A 6 2.68 8.08 14.64
CA LEU A 6 1.71 7.03 14.92
C LEU A 6 0.44 7.62 15.54
N THR A 7 0.56 8.45 16.57
CA THR A 7 -0.59 9.10 17.24
C THR A 7 -1.36 10.01 16.27
N CYS A 8 -0.64 10.77 15.43
CA CYS A 8 -1.28 11.61 14.39
C CYS A 8 -2.07 10.76 13.39
N PHE A 9 -1.46 9.66 12.92
CA PHE A 9 -2.11 8.74 11.98
C PHE A 9 -3.32 8.05 12.63
N GLU A 10 -3.16 7.53 13.84
CA GLU A 10 -4.23 6.91 14.63
C GLU A 10 -5.41 7.86 14.83
N SER A 11 -5.14 9.12 15.21
CA SER A 11 -6.17 10.14 15.37
C SER A 11 -6.90 10.45 14.06
N ALA A 12 -6.16 10.59 12.95
CA ALA A 12 -6.74 10.82 11.63
C ALA A 12 -7.61 9.64 11.17
N VAL A 13 -7.15 8.41 11.40
CA VAL A 13 -7.88 7.16 11.09
C VAL A 13 -9.12 6.97 11.96
N SER A 14 -9.03 7.32 13.25
CA SER A 14 -10.15 7.21 14.20
C SER A 14 -11.21 8.29 13.97
N SER A 15 -10.83 9.39 13.33
CA SER A 15 -11.73 10.43 12.85
C SER A 15 -12.37 10.08 11.50
N THR A 16 -13.24 10.94 10.99
CA THR A 16 -13.85 10.78 9.66
C THR A 16 -12.97 11.32 8.51
N GLN A 17 -11.71 11.71 8.76
CA GLN A 17 -10.86 12.35 7.75
C GLN A 17 -10.65 11.47 6.51
N PHE A 18 -10.43 10.16 6.71
CA PHE A 18 -10.25 9.18 5.63
C PHE A 18 -11.57 8.64 5.04
N HIS A 19 -12.73 9.16 5.44
CA HIS A 19 -14.00 8.75 4.85
C HIS A 19 -14.00 9.03 3.34
N GLY A 20 -14.30 8.00 2.54
CA GLY A 20 -14.28 8.09 1.08
C GLY A 20 -12.90 8.38 0.48
N TYR A 21 -11.81 8.02 1.16
CA TYR A 21 -10.44 8.35 0.74
C TYR A 21 -10.01 7.73 -0.61
N GLY A 22 -10.29 6.43 -0.82
CA GLY A 22 -9.94 5.71 -2.06
C GLY A 22 -10.35 6.44 -3.35
N PRO A 23 -11.64 6.78 -3.55
CA PRO A 23 -12.11 7.40 -4.78
C PRO A 23 -11.72 8.87 -4.99
N ARG A 24 -11.06 9.54 -4.01
CA ARG A 24 -10.66 10.94 -4.17
C ARG A 24 -9.68 11.12 -5.35
N PRO A 25 -9.53 12.35 -5.88
CA PRO A 25 -8.50 12.66 -6.86
C PRO A 25 -7.10 12.21 -6.41
N ILE A 26 -6.22 11.89 -7.35
CA ILE A 26 -4.85 11.45 -7.08
C ILE A 26 -3.90 12.46 -7.75
N PRO A 27 -2.97 13.09 -7.00
CA PRO A 27 -2.74 12.97 -5.56
C PRO A 27 -3.81 13.69 -4.72
N HIS A 28 -3.82 13.44 -3.40
CA HIS A 28 -4.63 14.13 -2.39
C HIS A 28 -3.80 14.36 -1.12
N ASP A 29 -4.06 15.43 -0.37
CA ASP A 29 -3.26 15.84 0.80
C ASP A 29 -3.14 14.74 1.89
N LEU A 30 -4.17 13.91 2.03
CA LEU A 30 -4.17 12.75 2.93
C LEU A 30 -3.13 11.69 2.57
N ASP A 31 -2.68 11.61 1.31
CA ASP A 31 -1.57 10.74 0.91
C ASP A 31 -0.32 11.11 1.73
N GLY A 32 -0.08 12.41 1.92
CA GLY A 32 1.03 12.91 2.72
C GLY A 32 0.96 12.54 4.21
N ALA A 33 -0.24 12.31 4.76
CA ALA A 33 -0.37 11.85 6.14
C ALA A 33 0.09 10.40 6.29
N VAL A 34 -0.28 9.53 5.35
CA VAL A 34 0.16 8.14 5.33
C VAL A 34 1.65 8.05 5.00
N ASP A 35 2.16 8.87 4.09
CA ASP A 35 3.59 8.94 3.76
C ASP A 35 4.44 9.30 4.98
N ARG A 36 4.04 10.31 5.76
CA ARG A 36 4.75 10.67 7.00
C ARG A 36 4.75 9.53 8.02
N PHE A 37 3.66 8.77 8.11
CA PHE A 37 3.59 7.58 8.95
C PHE A 37 4.58 6.50 8.47
N ILE A 38 4.65 6.25 7.17
CA ILE A 38 5.62 5.31 6.58
C ILE A 38 7.06 5.78 6.82
N ASP A 39 7.37 7.06 6.63
CA ASP A 39 8.70 7.63 6.89
C ASP A 39 9.13 7.42 8.35
N ALA A 40 8.19 7.65 9.26
CA ALA A 40 8.41 7.45 10.68
C ALA A 40 8.63 5.96 11.00
N TYR A 41 7.87 5.05 10.39
CA TYR A 41 8.05 3.60 10.52
C TYR A 41 9.43 3.14 10.04
N LEU A 42 9.86 3.63 8.87
CA LEU A 42 11.17 3.30 8.29
C LEU A 42 12.32 3.76 9.18
N SER A 43 12.13 4.87 9.89
CA SER A 43 13.10 5.43 10.83
C SER A 43 13.00 4.85 12.26
N ALA A 44 11.95 4.06 12.55
CA ALA A 44 11.68 3.53 13.87
C ALA A 44 12.57 2.34 14.21
N THR A 45 12.89 2.20 15.50
CA THR A 45 13.54 1.02 16.06
C THR A 45 12.59 -0.19 16.04
N HIS A 46 13.16 -1.40 16.20
CA HIS A 46 12.35 -2.62 16.28
C HIS A 46 11.35 -2.59 17.44
N GLU A 47 11.71 -1.98 18.57
CA GLU A 47 10.81 -1.85 19.73
C GLU A 47 9.65 -0.89 19.42
N GLU A 48 9.94 0.27 18.84
CA GLU A 48 8.92 1.24 18.43
C GLU A 48 7.93 0.65 17.42
N ARG A 49 8.39 -0.17 16.47
CA ARG A 49 7.52 -0.80 15.47
C ARG A 49 6.46 -1.73 16.07
N ARG A 50 6.62 -2.22 17.30
CA ARG A 50 5.58 -3.00 17.99
C ARG A 50 4.33 -2.18 18.30
N LEU A 51 4.44 -0.85 18.35
CA LEU A 51 3.29 0.03 18.56
C LEU A 51 2.28 0.00 17.40
N LEU A 52 2.60 -0.65 16.27
CA LEU A 52 1.63 -0.95 15.22
C LEU A 52 0.43 -1.75 15.74
N GLU A 53 0.62 -2.58 16.77
CA GLU A 53 -0.44 -3.36 17.43
C GLU A 53 -1.51 -2.46 18.11
N CYS A 54 -1.17 -1.20 18.38
CA CYS A 54 -2.10 -0.23 18.98
C CYS A 54 -3.02 0.43 17.94
N LEU A 55 -2.75 0.28 16.64
CA LEU A 55 -3.56 0.92 15.61
C LEU A 55 -4.95 0.28 15.52
N PRO A 56 -6.01 1.08 15.30
CA PRO A 56 -7.34 0.55 15.11
C PRO A 56 -7.40 -0.23 13.78
N THR A 57 -8.29 -1.23 13.71
CA THR A 57 -8.38 -2.16 12.57
C THR A 57 -8.69 -1.47 11.24
N ASN A 58 -9.38 -0.31 11.26
CA ASN A 58 -9.64 0.50 10.07
C ASN A 58 -8.39 1.19 9.50
N ALA A 59 -7.27 1.25 10.24
CA ALA A 59 -5.98 1.70 9.72
C ALA A 59 -5.51 0.81 8.56
N ALA A 60 -5.77 -0.51 8.62
CA ALA A 60 -5.45 -1.43 7.54
C ALA A 60 -6.17 -1.02 6.24
N SER A 61 -7.46 -0.68 6.29
CA SER A 61 -8.22 -0.24 5.11
C SER A 61 -7.70 1.08 4.54
N VAL A 62 -7.24 2.01 5.41
CA VAL A 62 -6.60 3.26 4.96
C VAL A 62 -5.27 2.99 4.24
N LEU A 63 -4.44 2.10 4.78
CA LEU A 63 -3.17 1.70 4.17
C LEU A 63 -3.38 1.00 2.81
N LEU A 64 -4.39 0.15 2.68
CA LEU A 64 -4.74 -0.49 1.41
C LEU A 64 -5.25 0.54 0.37
N ALA A 65 -6.09 1.48 0.79
CA ALA A 65 -6.52 2.58 -0.08
C ALA A 65 -5.34 3.46 -0.52
N PHE A 66 -4.41 3.75 0.39
CA PHE A 66 -3.17 4.45 0.06
C PHE A 66 -2.33 3.66 -0.95
N ALA A 67 -2.16 2.35 -0.76
CA ALA A 67 -1.40 1.50 -1.68
C ALA A 67 -1.98 1.50 -3.10
N GLU A 68 -3.30 1.39 -3.25
CA GLU A 68 -3.98 1.51 -4.55
C GLU A 68 -3.71 2.87 -5.22
N ARG A 69 -3.78 3.95 -4.43
CA ARG A 69 -3.53 5.32 -4.88
C ARG A 69 -2.07 5.54 -5.28
N GLN A 70 -1.11 5.00 -4.53
CA GLN A 70 0.31 5.10 -4.83
C GLN A 70 0.71 4.26 -6.03
N ALA A 71 0.15 3.07 -6.22
CA ALA A 71 0.36 2.27 -7.43
C ALA A 71 -0.13 3.01 -8.69
N THR A 72 -1.23 3.76 -8.57
CA THR A 72 -1.74 4.65 -9.62
C THR A 72 -0.79 5.83 -9.86
N LEU A 73 -0.41 6.55 -8.80
CA LEU A 73 0.45 7.73 -8.91
C LEU A 73 1.84 7.37 -9.47
N ALA A 74 2.39 6.22 -9.07
CA ALA A 74 3.63 5.66 -9.60
C ALA A 74 3.64 5.57 -11.13
N VAL A 75 2.54 5.16 -11.76
CA VAL A 75 2.42 5.11 -13.21
C VAL A 75 2.36 6.52 -13.81
N ARG A 76 1.59 7.43 -13.20
CA ARG A 76 1.46 8.82 -13.66
C ARG A 76 2.80 9.56 -13.69
N VAL A 77 3.64 9.35 -12.68
CA VAL A 77 4.90 10.08 -12.50
C VAL A 77 6.15 9.22 -12.73
N LYS A 78 5.98 7.98 -13.19
CA LYS A 78 7.05 7.00 -13.47
C LYS A 78 8.00 6.81 -12.27
N SER A 79 7.45 6.48 -11.10
CA SER A 79 8.23 6.37 -9.86
C SER A 79 8.20 4.97 -9.26
N LYS A 80 9.36 4.29 -9.28
CA LYS A 80 9.58 3.03 -8.56
C LYS A 80 9.41 3.19 -7.04
N GLU A 81 9.82 4.34 -6.49
CA GLU A 81 9.74 4.59 -5.04
C GLU A 81 8.30 4.57 -4.54
N LEU A 82 7.36 5.10 -5.31
CA LEU A 82 5.93 5.04 -4.98
C LEU A 82 5.39 3.61 -4.99
N LEU A 83 5.93 2.72 -5.83
CA LEU A 83 5.59 1.30 -5.80
C LEU A 83 6.10 0.63 -4.52
N VAL A 84 7.31 0.94 -4.10
CA VAL A 84 7.87 0.43 -2.84
C VAL A 84 7.04 0.90 -1.65
N ARG A 85 6.65 2.18 -1.62
CA ARG A 85 5.75 2.73 -0.58
C ARG A 85 4.37 2.07 -0.58
N ALA A 86 3.79 1.82 -1.76
CA ALA A 86 2.53 1.09 -1.87
C ALA A 86 2.64 -0.31 -1.24
N LEU A 87 3.73 -1.03 -1.52
CA LEU A 87 3.98 -2.37 -0.99
C LEU A 87 4.25 -2.38 0.52
N ILE A 88 4.96 -1.38 1.04
CA ILE A 88 5.12 -1.19 2.49
C ILE A 88 3.75 -1.01 3.14
N ALA A 89 2.87 -0.19 2.57
CA ALA A 89 1.52 0.00 3.11
C ALA A 89 0.69 -1.30 3.11
N VAL A 90 0.76 -2.11 2.04
CA VAL A 90 0.12 -3.44 2.04
C VAL A 90 0.70 -4.34 3.13
N GLY A 91 2.03 -4.41 3.26
CA GLY A 91 2.67 -5.22 4.29
C GLY A 91 2.30 -4.80 5.72
N LEU A 92 2.25 -3.49 5.99
CA LEU A 92 1.82 -2.96 7.28
C LEU A 92 0.33 -3.23 7.55
N SER A 93 -0.51 -3.21 6.52
CA SER A 93 -1.93 -3.54 6.67
C SER A 93 -2.14 -5.00 7.12
N ALA A 94 -1.32 -5.93 6.62
CA ALA A 94 -1.36 -7.34 7.00
C ALA A 94 -0.89 -7.57 8.45
N GLU A 95 0.02 -6.72 8.94
CA GLU A 95 0.45 -6.74 10.35
C GLU A 95 -0.67 -6.26 11.29
N ILE A 96 -1.34 -5.16 10.92
CA ILE A 96 -2.44 -4.57 11.73
C ILE A 96 -3.67 -5.47 11.73
N ARG A 97 -3.97 -6.09 10.58
CA ARG A 97 -5.14 -6.96 10.41
C ARG A 97 -4.69 -8.26 9.77
N ALA A 98 -4.80 -9.36 10.52
CA ALA A 98 -4.51 -10.72 10.08
C ALA A 98 -5.52 -11.28 9.04
N ASP A 99 -6.14 -10.42 8.22
CA ASP A 99 -6.96 -10.80 7.06
C ASP A 99 -6.21 -10.45 5.78
N GLU A 100 -5.38 -11.38 5.34
CA GLU A 100 -4.51 -11.25 4.17
C GLU A 100 -5.27 -11.08 2.84
N ARG A 101 -6.56 -11.40 2.80
CA ARG A 101 -7.36 -11.41 1.56
C ARG A 101 -7.53 -10.01 0.98
N GLU A 102 -7.73 -9.01 1.84
CA GLU A 102 -7.87 -7.62 1.37
C GLU A 102 -6.55 -7.09 0.79
N GLY A 103 -5.42 -7.40 1.44
CA GLY A 103 -4.09 -7.05 0.92
C GLY A 103 -3.77 -7.77 -0.39
N MET A 104 -4.13 -9.06 -0.51
CA MET A 104 -3.92 -9.87 -1.71
C MET A 104 -4.59 -9.26 -2.95
N MET A 105 -5.77 -8.65 -2.81
CA MET A 105 -6.45 -7.98 -3.93
C MET A 105 -5.70 -6.73 -4.44
N ILE A 106 -4.86 -6.11 -3.61
CA ILE A 106 -4.13 -4.87 -3.95
C ILE A 106 -2.78 -5.16 -4.62
N LEU A 107 -2.14 -6.29 -4.29
CA LEU A 107 -0.78 -6.62 -4.75
C LEU A 107 -0.58 -6.68 -6.29
N PRO A 108 -1.57 -7.07 -7.12
CA PRO A 108 -1.43 -6.98 -8.58
C PRO A 108 -1.18 -5.56 -9.10
N LEU A 109 -1.61 -4.52 -8.37
CA LEU A 109 -1.47 -3.14 -8.83
C LEU A 109 0.00 -2.71 -8.90
N PRO A 110 0.80 -2.78 -7.82
CA PRO A 110 2.23 -2.51 -7.91
C PRO A 110 2.98 -3.50 -8.81
N TRP A 111 2.53 -4.75 -8.93
CA TRP A 111 3.12 -5.72 -9.85
C TRP A 111 2.96 -5.29 -11.31
N HIS A 112 1.71 -5.04 -11.73
CA HIS A 112 1.38 -4.54 -13.06
C HIS A 112 2.05 -3.19 -13.32
N SER A 113 2.03 -2.25 -12.36
CA SER A 113 2.70 -0.95 -12.51
C SER A 113 4.20 -1.09 -12.73
N ALA A 114 4.86 -2.03 -12.06
CA ALA A 114 6.28 -2.30 -12.27
C ALA A 114 6.53 -2.80 -13.70
N GLN A 115 5.75 -3.77 -14.18
CA GLN A 115 5.85 -4.26 -15.56
C GLN A 115 5.58 -3.15 -16.58
N PHE A 116 4.54 -2.34 -16.35
CA PHE A 116 4.15 -1.24 -17.22
C PHE A 116 5.19 -0.12 -17.32
N LEU A 117 6.06 0.00 -16.31
CA LEU A 117 7.15 0.98 -16.26
C LEU A 117 8.53 0.36 -16.58
N ASP A 118 8.56 -0.85 -17.14
CA ASP A 118 9.78 -1.60 -17.47
C ASP A 118 10.71 -1.87 -16.26
N TYR A 119 10.13 -1.97 -15.05
CA TYR A 119 10.83 -2.46 -13.86
C TYR A 119 10.61 -3.96 -13.67
N ASN A 120 11.57 -4.64 -13.06
CA ASN A 120 11.39 -6.01 -12.59
C ASN A 120 10.49 -6.01 -11.33
N PRO A 121 9.26 -6.55 -11.37
CA PRO A 121 8.34 -6.53 -10.22
C PRO A 121 8.90 -7.26 -9.01
N ALA A 122 9.59 -8.38 -9.22
CA ALA A 122 10.16 -9.17 -8.13
C ALA A 122 11.20 -8.38 -7.33
N ASP A 123 11.98 -7.52 -7.99
CA ASP A 123 12.97 -6.67 -7.32
C ASP A 123 12.30 -5.56 -6.50
N VAL A 124 11.19 -5.00 -6.98
CA VAL A 124 10.40 -3.99 -6.25
C VAL A 124 9.78 -4.61 -4.99
N PHE A 125 9.18 -5.79 -5.13
CA PHE A 125 8.59 -6.54 -4.01
C PHE A 125 9.64 -6.93 -2.98
N LYS A 126 10.78 -7.46 -3.44
CA LYS A 126 11.92 -7.80 -2.57
C LYS A 126 12.42 -6.57 -1.81
N GLN A 127 12.52 -5.41 -2.46
CA GLN A 127 12.94 -4.18 -1.81
C GLN A 127 12.00 -3.75 -0.68
N ALA A 128 10.68 -3.84 -0.87
CA ALA A 128 9.72 -3.53 0.19
C ALA A 128 9.75 -4.58 1.33
N ALA A 129 9.94 -5.85 1.00
CA ALA A 129 9.95 -6.94 1.99
C ALA A 129 11.10 -6.83 3.01
N THR A 130 12.23 -6.20 2.68
CA THR A 130 13.39 -6.10 3.60
C THR A 130 13.16 -5.23 4.83
N VAL A 131 12.17 -4.34 4.78
CA VAL A 131 11.87 -3.39 5.86
C VAL A 131 10.59 -3.74 6.63
N LEU A 132 9.86 -4.77 6.21
CA LEU A 132 8.58 -5.17 6.78
C LEU A 132 8.73 -6.20 7.91
N PRO A 133 7.73 -6.30 8.82
CA PRO A 133 7.62 -7.42 9.75
C PRO A 133 7.39 -8.74 8.99
N ALA A 134 7.55 -9.86 9.69
CA ALA A 134 7.52 -11.20 9.08
C ALA A 134 6.21 -11.48 8.31
N VAL A 135 5.05 -11.11 8.87
CA VAL A 135 3.74 -11.34 8.24
C VAL A 135 3.64 -10.56 6.92
N GLY A 136 3.90 -9.25 6.96
CA GLY A 136 3.88 -8.40 5.79
C GLY A 136 4.89 -8.81 4.72
N ALA A 137 6.13 -9.15 5.12
CA ALA A 137 7.16 -9.63 4.21
C ALA A 137 6.76 -10.95 3.54
N GLN A 138 6.20 -11.89 4.31
CA GLN A 138 5.73 -13.18 3.79
C GLN A 138 4.58 -12.99 2.81
N ALA A 139 3.67 -12.04 3.04
CA ALA A 139 2.59 -11.73 2.10
C ALA A 139 3.14 -11.30 0.72
N LEU A 140 4.14 -10.42 0.69
CA LEU A 140 4.78 -9.97 -0.55
C LEU A 140 5.51 -11.11 -1.27
N VAL A 141 6.27 -11.92 -0.53
CA VAL A 141 6.98 -13.08 -1.08
C VAL A 141 5.99 -14.07 -1.67
N SER A 142 4.94 -14.41 -0.93
CA SER A 142 3.94 -15.40 -1.35
C SER A 142 3.23 -14.96 -2.63
N PHE A 143 2.89 -13.67 -2.75
CA PHE A 143 2.32 -13.15 -3.99
C PHE A 143 3.29 -13.25 -5.17
N SER A 144 4.57 -12.89 -4.97
CA SER A 144 5.58 -12.93 -6.05
C SER A 144 5.81 -14.33 -6.63
N GLN A 145 5.45 -15.38 -5.89
CA GLN A 145 5.59 -16.79 -6.26
C GLN A 145 4.33 -17.40 -6.88
N ARG A 146 3.22 -16.64 -6.95
CA ARG A 146 1.98 -17.09 -7.61
C ARG A 146 2.20 -17.31 -9.10
N SER A 147 1.31 -18.10 -9.71
CA SER A 147 1.29 -18.27 -11.16
C SER A 147 1.02 -16.94 -11.87
N PRO A 148 1.45 -16.74 -13.13
CA PRO A 148 1.15 -15.51 -13.86
C PRO A 148 -0.34 -15.17 -13.93
N ASP A 149 -1.21 -16.17 -14.08
CA ASP A 149 -2.67 -16.01 -14.14
C ASP A 149 -3.24 -15.49 -12.80
N ASP A 150 -2.59 -15.88 -11.70
CA ASP A 150 -2.91 -15.50 -10.32
C ASP A 150 -2.31 -14.17 -9.87
N GLN A 151 -1.60 -13.46 -10.75
CA GLN A 151 -0.99 -12.15 -10.50
C GLN A 151 -1.65 -11.02 -11.31
N THR A 152 -2.71 -11.34 -12.05
CA THR A 152 -3.36 -10.40 -12.96
C THR A 152 -4.27 -9.41 -12.23
N LEU A 153 -4.54 -8.27 -12.87
CA LEU A 153 -5.53 -7.31 -12.38
C LEU A 153 -6.93 -7.94 -12.36
N ASP A 154 -7.31 -8.61 -13.45
CA ASP A 154 -8.65 -9.15 -13.65
C ASP A 154 -9.02 -10.20 -12.60
N CYS A 155 -8.10 -11.09 -12.20
CA CYS A 155 -8.38 -12.11 -11.19
C CYS A 155 -8.58 -11.53 -9.78
N MET A 156 -8.12 -10.30 -9.55
CA MET A 156 -8.37 -9.53 -8.32
C MET A 156 -9.38 -8.40 -8.54
N GLY A 157 -10.12 -8.44 -9.66
CA GLY A 157 -11.21 -7.54 -10.01
C GLY A 157 -10.80 -6.08 -10.29
N TYR A 158 -9.56 -5.85 -10.71
CA TYR A 158 -9.11 -4.55 -11.18
C TYR A 158 -8.99 -4.54 -12.69
N ARG A 159 -9.07 -3.34 -13.27
CA ARG A 159 -8.65 -3.06 -14.63
C ARG A 159 -7.94 -1.72 -14.69
N THR A 160 -7.24 -1.48 -15.80
CA THR A 160 -6.72 -0.15 -16.10
C THR A 160 -7.83 0.77 -16.61
N GLY A 161 -7.66 2.07 -16.39
CA GLY A 161 -8.57 3.13 -16.79
C GLY A 161 -7.93 4.49 -16.63
N SER A 162 -8.76 5.53 -16.58
CA SER A 162 -8.32 6.91 -16.40
C SER A 162 -9.34 7.74 -15.62
N ASP A 163 -8.85 8.77 -14.94
CA ASP A 163 -9.64 9.88 -14.41
C ASP A 163 -9.09 11.23 -14.93
N GLU A 164 -9.55 12.35 -14.38
CA GLU A 164 -9.09 13.70 -14.77
C GLU A 164 -7.57 13.89 -14.67
N GLY A 165 -6.88 13.14 -13.80
CA GLY A 165 -5.44 13.19 -13.61
C GLY A 165 -4.66 12.14 -14.41
N GLY A 166 -5.31 11.41 -15.32
CA GLY A 166 -4.67 10.40 -16.18
C GLY A 166 -4.89 8.97 -15.69
N PHE A 167 -3.87 8.12 -15.81
CA PHE A 167 -3.95 6.68 -15.50
C PHE A 167 -4.61 6.41 -14.13
N ARG A 168 -5.52 5.43 -14.05
CA ARG A 168 -6.14 5.01 -12.78
C ARG A 168 -6.47 3.52 -12.80
N TYR A 169 -6.23 2.84 -11.69
CA TYR A 169 -6.81 1.52 -11.46
C TYR A 169 -8.29 1.64 -11.07
N VAL A 170 -9.14 0.82 -11.69
CA VAL A 170 -10.59 0.85 -11.51
C VAL A 170 -11.05 -0.52 -10.99
N ARG A 171 -11.76 -0.53 -9.86
CA ARG A 171 -12.41 -1.72 -9.30
C ARG A 171 -13.59 -2.14 -10.19
N THR A 172 -13.87 -3.43 -10.25
CA THR A 172 -14.91 -4.01 -11.13
C THR A 172 -16.12 -4.58 -10.38
N TRP A 173 -16.26 -4.27 -9.08
CA TRP A 173 -17.35 -4.70 -8.20
C TRP A 173 -17.93 -3.53 -7.39
#